data_AF-A0A661WSV5-F1
#
_entry.id   AF-A0A661WSV5-F1
#
_cell.length_a   1.000
_cell.length_b   1.000
_cell.length_c   1.000
_cell.angle_alpha   90.00
_cell.angle_beta   90.00
_cell.angle_gamma   90.00
#
_symmetry.space_group_name_H-M   'P 1'
#
loop_
_entity.id
_entity.type
_entity.pdbx_description
1 polymer ?
#
loop_
_entity_poly.entity_id
_entity_poly.type
_entity_poly.pdbx_seq_one_letter_code
_entity_poly.pdbx_strand_id
1 'polypeptide(L)' 'NYDSMITKLMVHGRDRMSAIRRMLRALGEFQIEGVKTTIPFQYNLIKHPSFVRGTRYSTHFVDEWMSKV' A
#
# COMPACT_ATOMS: atom_id res chain seq x y z
N ASN A 1 24.06 6.57 10.99
CA ASN A 1 23.24 5.85 9.99
C ASN A 1 21.90 5.49 10.61
N TYR A 2 20.81 5.80 9.91
CA TYR A 2 19.42 5.63 10.37
C TYR A 2 18.60 4.84 9.34
N ASP A 3 17.35 4.55 9.66
CA ASP A 3 16.43 3.87 8.74
C ASP A 3 15.93 4.79 7.61
N SER A 4 15.40 4.20 6.53
CA SER A 4 14.98 4.90 5.31
C SER A 4 13.54 5.44 5.32
N MET A 5 12.80 5.26 6.41
CA MET A 5 11.41 5.69 6.57
C MET A 5 11.31 7.21 6.69
N ILE A 6 10.64 7.83 5.71
CA ILE A 6 10.43 9.28 5.68
C ILE A 6 9.12 9.68 6.36
N THR A 7 8.05 8.89 6.19
CA THR A 7 6.69 9.24 6.65
C THR A 7 5.81 8.00 6.81
N LYS A 8 4.81 8.09 7.70
CA LYS A 8 3.69 7.14 7.81
C LYS A 8 2.41 7.79 7.27
N LEU A 9 1.91 7.29 6.14
CA LEU A 9 0.63 7.74 5.59
C LEU A 9 -0.52 6.93 6.19
N MET A 10 -1.45 7.61 6.88
CA MET A 10 -2.60 6.98 7.52
C MET A 10 -3.91 7.57 6.97
N VAL A 11 -4.89 6.70 6.74
CA VAL A 11 -6.25 7.12 6.37
C VAL A 11 -7.27 6.44 7.26
N HIS A 12 -8.43 7.09 7.41
CA HIS A 12 -9.57 6.56 8.12
C HIS A 12 -10.82 6.65 7.24
N GLY A 13 -11.74 5.70 7.37
CA GLY A 13 -13.01 5.69 6.67
C GLY A 13 -14.06 4.94 7.48
N ARG A 14 -15.34 5.23 7.23
CA ARG A 14 -16.49 4.61 7.93
C ARG A 14 -16.54 3.07 7.80
N ASP A 15 -15.89 2.55 6.76
CA ASP A 15 -15.79 1.13 6.45
C ASP A 15 -14.47 0.88 5.70
N ARG A 16 -14.11 -0.41 5.55
CA ARG A 16 -12.86 -0.84 4.92
C ARG A 16 -12.73 -0.38 3.47
N MET A 17 -13.79 -0.44 2.69
CA MET A 17 -13.77 -0.01 1.28
C MET A 17 -13.61 1.50 1.14
N SER A 18 -14.21 2.27 2.05
CA SER A 18 -14.03 3.72 2.14
C SER A 18 -12.59 4.08 2.53
N ALA A 19 -11.98 3.37 3.47
CA ALA A 19 -10.58 3.55 3.83
C ALA A 19 -9.63 3.19 2.66
N ILE A 20 -9.86 2.08 1.96
CA ILE A 20 -9.08 1.68 0.78
C ILE A 20 -9.14 2.75 -0.31
N ARG A 21 -10.34 3.24 -0.65
CA ARG A 21 -10.50 4.31 -1.65
C ARG A 21 -9.75 5.58 -1.26
N ARG A 22 -9.82 5.97 0.01
CA ARG A 22 -9.04 7.11 0.54
C ARG A 22 -7.54 6.88 0.47
N MET A 23 -7.05 5.68 0.79
CA MET A 23 -5.63 5.35 0.68
C MET A 23 -5.14 5.44 -0.77
N LEU A 24 -5.91 4.92 -1.73
CA LEU A 24 -5.56 5.00 -3.15
C LEU A 24 -5.47 6.45 -3.65
N ARG A 25 -6.41 7.30 -3.25
CA ARG A 25 -6.33 8.74 -3.55
C ARG A 25 -5.10 9.37 -2.89
N ALA A 26 -4.90 9.12 -1.61
CA ALA A 26 -3.79 9.70 -0.85
C ALA A 26 -2.43 9.29 -1.44
N LEU A 27 -2.23 8.01 -1.77
CA LEU A 27 -1.01 7.54 -2.43
C LEU A 27 -0.85 8.10 -3.85
N GLY A 28 -1.94 8.29 -4.59
CA GLY A 28 -1.91 8.87 -5.94
C GLY A 28 -1.56 10.37 -5.96
N GLU A 29 -1.87 11.08 -4.87
CA GLU A 29 -1.54 12.50 -4.68
C GLU A 29 -0.22 12.68 -3.88
N PHE A 30 0.39 11.61 -3.39
CA PHE A 30 1.60 11.68 -2.56
C PHE A 30 2.85 11.81 -3.43
N GLN A 31 3.31 13.04 -3.62
CA GLN A 31 4.50 13.35 -4.40
C GLN A 31 5.72 13.52 -3.50
N ILE A 32 6.77 12.74 -3.80
CA ILE A 32 8.11 12.84 -3.19
C ILE A 32 9.10 12.88 -4.34
N GLU A 33 9.98 13.88 -4.34
CA GLU A 33 10.98 14.09 -5.38
C GLU A 33 12.40 13.86 -4.84
N GLY A 34 13.34 13.60 -5.74
CA GLY A 34 14.77 13.42 -5.41
C GLY A 34 15.17 12.03 -4.91
N VAL A 35 14.22 11.18 -4.51
CA VAL A 35 14.50 9.80 -4.06
C VAL A 35 13.48 8.79 -4.60
N LYS A 36 13.90 7.54 -4.76
CA LYS A 36 12.97 6.44 -5.04
C LYS A 36 12.18 6.11 -3.78
N THR A 37 10.90 5.82 -3.93
CA THR A 37 10.00 5.51 -2.82
C THR A 37 9.28 4.19 -3.01
N THR A 38 8.69 3.67 -1.94
CA THR A 38 7.85 2.46 -1.95
C THR A 38 6.39 2.75 -2.33
N ILE A 39 6.05 3.99 -2.70
CA ILE A 39 4.68 4.41 -3.05
C ILE A 39 4.08 3.57 -4.19
N PRO A 40 4.77 3.30 -5.32
CA PRO A 40 4.20 2.49 -6.39
C PRO A 40 3.85 1.06 -5.95
N PHE A 41 4.70 0.44 -5.13
CA PHE A 41 4.44 -0.88 -4.55
C PHE A 41 3.22 -0.84 -3.63
N GLN A 42 3.17 0.12 -2.71
CA GLN A 42 2.05 0.28 -1.77
C GLN A 42 0.72 0.53 -2.51
N TYR A 43 0.73 1.32 -3.57
CA TYR A 43 -0.46 1.57 -4.39
C TYR A 43 -1.00 0.29 -5.02
N ASN A 44 -0.13 -0.53 -5.61
CA ASN A 44 -0.49 -1.82 -6.19
C ASN A 44 -0.96 -2.82 -5.12
N LEU A 45 -0.31 -2.85 -3.96
CA LEU A 45 -0.69 -3.68 -2.81
C LEU A 45 -2.13 -3.37 -2.36
N ILE A 46 -2.46 -2.09 -2.18
CA ILE A 46 -3.81 -1.66 -1.74
C ILE A 46 -4.87 -2.00 -2.79
N LYS A 47 -4.53 -1.99 -4.09
CA LYS A 47 -5.41 -2.42 -5.19
C LYS A 47 -5.56 -3.95 -5.30
N HIS A 48 -4.65 -4.72 -4.71
CA HIS A 48 -4.60 -6.16 -4.95
C HIS A 48 -5.91 -6.85 -4.52
N PRO A 49 -6.55 -7.68 -5.36
CA PRO A 49 -7.86 -8.26 -5.05
C PRO A 49 -7.91 -9.05 -3.74
N SER A 50 -6.84 -9.75 -3.38
CA SER A 50 -6.75 -10.46 -2.10
C SER A 50 -6.69 -9.52 -0.90
N PHE A 51 -6.03 -8.36 -1.05
CA PHE A 51 -6.03 -7.32 -0.04
C PHE A 51 -7.43 -6.69 0.04
N VAL A 52 -8.06 -6.33 -1.08
CA VAL A 52 -9.39 -5.70 -1.10
C VAL A 52 -10.49 -6.61 -0.53
N ARG A 53 -10.46 -7.92 -0.85
CA ARG A 53 -11.46 -8.87 -0.31
C ARG A 53 -11.22 -9.26 1.14
N GLY A 54 -9.97 -9.17 1.61
CA GLY A 54 -9.61 -9.53 2.97
C GLY A 54 -9.71 -11.03 3.29
N THR A 55 -9.82 -11.90 2.29
CA THR A 55 -10.08 -13.34 2.48
C THR A 55 -8.89 -14.26 2.20
N ARG A 56 -7.85 -13.78 1.51
CA ARG A 56 -6.69 -14.59 1.09
C ARG A 56 -5.37 -13.84 1.20
N TYR A 57 -5.00 -13.41 2.41
CA TYR A 57 -3.68 -12.87 2.68
C TYR A 57 -3.14 -13.44 3.99
N SER A 58 -1.85 -13.74 4.01
CA SER A 58 -1.11 -14.28 5.14
C SER A 58 0.13 -13.42 5.39
N THR A 59 0.96 -13.80 6.35
CA THR A 59 2.29 -13.20 6.53
C THR A 59 3.23 -13.46 5.34
N HIS A 60 2.92 -14.43 4.47
CA HIS A 60 3.68 -14.75 3.25
C HIS A 60 3.12 -14.07 2.00
N PHE A 61 2.06 -13.27 2.13
CA PHE A 61 1.33 -12.71 0.98
C PHE A 61 2.24 -11.97 -0.02
N VAL A 62 3.17 -11.15 0.48
CA VAL A 62 4.05 -10.35 -0.39
C VAL A 62 5.05 -11.24 -1.12
N ASP A 63 5.65 -12.21 -0.43
CA ASP A 63 6.63 -13.14 -1.02
C ASP A 63 5.96 -14.03 -2.09
N GLU A 64 4.76 -14.54 -1.81
CA GLU A 64 3.96 -15.34 -2.74
C GLU A 64 3.50 -14.54 -3.96
N TRP A 65 3.22 -13.25 -3.79
CA TRP A 65 2.85 -12.37 -4.89
C TRP A 65 4.06 -12.08 -5.79
N MET A 66 5.19 -11.71 -5.18
CA MET A 66 6.40 -11.29 -5.89
C MET A 66 7.14 -12.46 -6.56
N SER A 67 7.00 -13.69 -6.06
CA SER A 67 7.59 -14.89 -6.69
C SER A 67 6.90 -15.36 -7.98
N LYS A 68 5.70 -14.82 -8.27
CA LYS A 68 4.93 -15.13 -9.48
C LYS A 68 5.09 -14.09 -10.59
N VAL A 69 5.91 -13.06 -10.35
CA VAL A 69 6.21 -11.97 -11.28
C VAL A 69 7.57 -12.20 -11.92
#